data_AF-A0A855MRT0-F1
#
_entry.id   AF-A0A855MRT0-F1
#
_cell.length_a   1.000
_cell.length_b   1.000
_cell.length_c   1.000
_cell.angle_alpha   90.00
_cell.angle_beta   90.00
_cell.angle_gamma   90.00
#
_symmetry.space_group_name_H-M   'P 1'
#
loop_
_entity.id
_entity.type
_entity.pdbx_description
1 polymer ?
#
loop_
_entity_poly.entity_id
_entity_poly.type
_entity_poly.pdbx_seq_one_letter_code
_entity_poly.pdbx_strand_id
1 'polypeptide(L)'
;MSNRSDIRDGSLFDMLKSGIVYTELLGWVDMGHARGDDIVELKQQFLAGESSGEKSYRVMYRQDMRYKKFGHNVGIGKFNRWEIKSGRNRDDINSIMLAMLMNIAPRFEKQQYDLFSWYTDSGFSGEDLVSDLLGFYRALIPGQYSYRVRPVSRDAALRRWDFYGAIGSHKNQGFRPIIFPDPQDACIRHTPYIANLPHFMTWVRPWNDFTSGVVNILTDDGTTLEFNKTKGGRIRA
;
A
#
# COMPACT_ATOMS: atom_id res chain seq x y z
N MET A 1 -12.40 -2.49 -1.90
CA MET A 1 -12.35 -3.97 -1.96
C MET A 1 -12.39 -4.38 -3.41
N SER A 2 -11.44 -5.22 -3.77
CA SER A 2 -11.22 -5.72 -5.12
C SER A 2 -12.32 -6.70 -5.53
N ASN A 3 -12.78 -6.57 -6.78
CA ASN A 3 -13.79 -7.45 -7.36
C ASN A 3 -13.21 -8.22 -8.55
N ARG A 4 -13.89 -9.28 -8.95
CA ARG A 4 -13.52 -10.06 -10.13
C ARG A 4 -13.39 -9.21 -11.41
N SER A 5 -14.22 -8.18 -11.55
CA SER A 5 -14.16 -7.23 -12.67
C SER A 5 -12.91 -6.36 -12.69
N ASP A 6 -12.25 -6.22 -11.55
CA ASP A 6 -11.05 -5.41 -11.40
C ASP A 6 -9.79 -6.16 -11.87
N ILE A 7 -9.89 -7.47 -12.13
CA ILE A 7 -8.80 -8.30 -12.62
C ILE A 7 -8.37 -7.86 -14.02
N ARG A 8 -7.10 -7.45 -14.13
CA ARG A 8 -6.44 -7.03 -15.36
C ARG A 8 -5.47 -8.08 -15.87
N ASP A 9 -5.09 -7.95 -17.14
CA ASP A 9 -4.07 -8.81 -17.73
C ASP A 9 -2.67 -8.42 -17.24
N GLY A 10 -1.87 -9.42 -16.88
CA GLY A 10 -0.51 -9.24 -16.41
C GLY A 10 0.43 -8.59 -17.42
N SER A 11 0.15 -8.68 -18.71
CA SER A 11 0.94 -7.99 -19.75
C SER A 11 0.92 -6.46 -19.59
N LEU A 12 -0.05 -5.92 -18.86
CA LEU A 12 -0.22 -4.50 -18.61
C LEU A 12 0.38 -4.04 -17.28
N PHE A 13 0.99 -4.94 -16.50
CA PHE A 13 1.41 -4.70 -15.11
C PHE A 13 2.15 -3.38 -14.88
N ASP A 14 3.18 -3.10 -15.69
CA ASP A 14 4.00 -1.89 -15.52
C ASP A 14 3.27 -0.58 -15.87
N MET A 15 2.15 -0.65 -16.61
CA MET A 15 1.38 0.50 -17.09
C MET A 15 0.12 0.79 -16.26
N LEU A 16 -0.35 -0.19 -15.48
CA LEU A 16 -1.59 -0.06 -14.71
C LEU A 16 -1.45 0.91 -13.54
N LYS A 17 -2.49 1.72 -13.35
CA LYS A 17 -2.66 2.65 -12.23
C LYS A 17 -3.76 2.23 -11.25
N SER A 18 -4.49 1.16 -11.57
CA SER A 18 -5.61 0.63 -10.79
C SER A 18 -6.00 -0.77 -11.28
N GLY A 19 -6.84 -1.43 -10.50
CA GLY A 19 -7.23 -2.83 -10.72
C GLY A 19 -6.28 -3.79 -10.03
N ILE A 20 -6.57 -5.08 -10.11
CA ILE A 20 -5.76 -6.13 -9.49
C ILE A 20 -5.11 -7.01 -10.56
N VAL A 21 -3.88 -7.42 -10.29
CA VAL A 21 -3.12 -8.35 -11.13
C VAL A 21 -2.59 -9.47 -10.23
N TYR A 22 -2.65 -10.71 -10.72
CA TYR A 22 -1.99 -11.82 -10.04
C TYR A 22 -0.54 -11.96 -10.54
N THR A 23 0.37 -12.23 -9.61
CA THR A 23 1.81 -12.42 -9.87
C THR A 23 2.30 -13.69 -9.19
N GLU A 24 3.28 -14.37 -9.77
CA GLU A 24 3.79 -15.62 -9.18
C GLU A 24 4.56 -15.40 -7.87
N LEU A 25 5.14 -14.21 -7.68
CA LEU A 25 6.03 -13.94 -6.55
C LEU A 25 5.38 -13.12 -5.43
N LEU A 26 4.33 -12.34 -5.73
CA LEU A 26 3.63 -11.53 -4.73
C LEU A 26 2.17 -11.95 -4.53
N GLY A 27 1.65 -12.89 -5.34
CA GLY A 27 0.24 -13.21 -5.34
C GLY A 27 -0.58 -12.08 -5.97
N TRP A 28 -1.73 -11.77 -5.39
CA TRP A 28 -2.54 -10.64 -5.82
C TRP A 28 -1.87 -9.31 -5.46
N VAL A 29 -1.92 -8.36 -6.40
CA VAL A 29 -1.40 -7.00 -6.24
C VAL A 29 -2.48 -6.01 -6.64
N ASP A 30 -2.83 -5.09 -5.75
CA ASP A 30 -3.64 -3.92 -6.06
C ASP A 30 -2.74 -2.85 -6.69
N MET A 31 -3.00 -2.52 -7.95
CA MET A 31 -2.20 -1.59 -8.73
C MET A 31 -2.45 -0.12 -8.37
N GLY A 32 -3.48 0.19 -7.59
CA GLY A 32 -3.72 1.49 -6.98
C GLY A 32 -2.81 1.71 -5.77
N HIS A 33 -2.75 0.73 -4.87
CA HIS A 33 -1.82 0.72 -3.72
C HIS A 33 -0.36 0.67 -4.19
N ALA A 34 -0.05 -0.18 -5.16
CA ALA A 34 1.31 -0.35 -5.68
C ALA A 34 1.85 0.82 -6.54
N ARG A 35 1.20 1.99 -6.55
CA ARG A 35 1.69 3.19 -7.26
C ARG A 35 2.87 3.84 -6.55
N GLY A 36 2.80 3.89 -5.21
CA GLY A 36 3.79 4.56 -4.38
C GLY A 36 3.78 6.09 -4.45
N ASP A 37 2.66 6.70 -4.88
CA ASP A 37 2.54 8.16 -4.98
C ASP A 37 2.72 8.85 -3.61
N ASP A 38 2.19 8.24 -2.56
CA ASP A 38 2.35 8.62 -1.15
C ASP A 38 3.81 8.59 -0.69
N ILE A 39 4.58 7.60 -1.15
CA ILE A 39 6.01 7.47 -0.88
C ILE A 39 6.83 8.49 -1.67
N VAL A 40 6.42 8.81 -2.90
CA VAL A 40 7.04 9.92 -3.67
C VAL A 40 6.81 11.25 -2.95
N GLU A 41 5.60 11.51 -2.46
CA GLU A 41 5.28 12.71 -1.67
C GLU A 41 6.12 12.77 -0.38
N LEU A 42 6.20 11.66 0.36
CA LEU A 42 7.02 11.58 1.57
C LEU A 42 8.49 11.88 1.26
N LYS A 43 9.05 11.28 0.19
CA LYS A 43 10.42 11.53 -0.24
C LYS A 43 10.68 13.00 -0.56
N GLN A 44 9.72 13.70 -1.17
CA GLN A 44 9.84 15.13 -1.43
C GLN A 44 9.91 15.95 -0.13
N GLN A 45 9.16 15.56 0.90
CA GLN A 45 9.25 16.21 2.22
C GLN A 45 10.65 16.04 2.84
N PHE A 46 11.24 14.84 2.74
CA PHE A 46 12.62 14.61 3.18
C PHE A 46 13.62 15.46 2.41
N LEU A 47 13.52 15.51 1.08
CA LEU A 47 14.42 16.33 0.25
C LEU A 47 14.31 17.81 0.59
N ALA A 48 13.08 18.33 0.78
CA ALA A 48 12.86 19.70 1.20
C ALA A 48 13.44 19.97 2.59
N GLY A 49 13.23 19.05 3.53
CA GLY A 49 13.76 19.11 4.89
C GLY A 49 15.27 19.16 4.94
N GLU A 50 15.95 18.23 4.26
CA GLU A 50 17.43 18.21 4.17
C GLU A 50 17.99 19.47 3.49
N SER A 51 17.25 20.08 2.58
CA SER A 51 17.64 21.34 1.92
C SER A 51 17.35 22.62 2.71
N SER A 52 16.62 22.52 3.82
CA SER A 52 16.11 23.70 4.54
C SER A 52 17.18 24.50 5.31
N GLY A 53 18.32 23.87 5.63
CA GLY A 53 19.35 24.46 6.51
C GLY A 53 19.02 24.39 8.01
N GLU A 54 17.84 23.88 8.38
CA GLU A 54 17.42 23.70 9.76
C GLU A 54 18.15 22.53 10.43
N LYS A 55 18.26 22.54 11.76
CA LYS A 55 18.86 21.44 12.54
C LYS A 55 18.01 20.16 12.51
N SER A 56 16.70 20.32 12.36
CA SER A 56 15.73 19.26 12.20
C SER A 56 14.54 19.75 11.36
N TYR A 57 13.82 18.82 10.76
CA TYR A 57 12.64 19.10 9.96
C TYR A 57 11.55 18.07 10.23
N ARG A 58 10.32 18.42 9.88
CA ARG A 58 9.15 17.56 10.11
C ARG A 58 8.68 16.94 8.81
N VAL A 59 8.36 15.66 8.87
CA VAL A 59 7.76 14.90 7.77
C VAL A 59 6.50 14.22 8.28
N MET A 60 5.57 13.99 7.36
CA MET A 60 4.31 13.32 7.64
C MET A 60 4.04 12.28 6.56
N TYR A 61 3.85 11.03 6.98
CA TYR A 61 3.33 9.99 6.10
C TYR A 61 1.84 9.80 6.40
N ARG A 62 1.03 9.69 5.36
CA ARG A 62 -0.42 9.55 5.45
C ARG A 62 -0.91 8.54 4.41
N GLN A 63 -1.85 7.71 4.84
CA GLN A 63 -2.71 6.94 3.94
C GLN A 63 -4.16 7.32 4.17
N ASP A 64 -4.89 7.51 3.08
CA ASP A 64 -6.30 7.91 3.10
C ASP A 64 -7.14 7.11 2.10
N MET A 65 -8.42 6.95 2.45
CA MET A 65 -9.46 6.43 1.57
C MET A 65 -10.56 7.47 1.45
N ARG A 66 -11.03 7.68 0.21
CA ARG A 66 -12.24 8.43 -0.07
C ARG A 66 -13.36 7.47 -0.46
N TYR A 67 -14.50 7.55 0.23
CA TYR A 67 -15.70 6.82 -0.14
C TYR A 67 -16.89 7.76 -0.35
N LYS A 68 -17.80 7.33 -1.23
CA LYS A 68 -19.07 8.01 -1.48
C LYS A 68 -20.14 7.41 -0.57
N LYS A 69 -20.73 8.20 0.33
CA LYS A 69 -21.87 7.79 1.17
C LYS A 69 -22.95 8.86 1.11
N PHE A 70 -24.19 8.47 0.78
CA PHE A 70 -25.35 9.39 0.66
C PHE A 70 -25.09 10.64 -0.22
N GLY A 71 -24.35 10.50 -1.32
CA GLY A 71 -24.00 11.62 -2.20
C GLY A 71 -22.88 12.54 -1.70
N HIS A 72 -22.31 12.26 -0.51
CA HIS A 72 -21.18 12.96 0.08
C HIS A 72 -19.88 12.17 -0.10
N ASN A 73 -18.78 12.88 -0.37
CA ASN A 73 -17.44 12.31 -0.30
C ASN A 73 -16.96 12.44 1.14
N VAL A 74 -16.79 11.31 1.81
CA VAL A 74 -16.15 11.24 3.13
C VAL A 74 -14.76 10.62 2.95
N GLY A 75 -13.75 11.33 3.43
CA GLY A 75 -12.37 10.84 3.48
C GLY A 75 -12.03 10.45 4.92
N ILE A 76 -11.42 9.28 5.09
CA ILE A 76 -10.81 8.89 6.36
C ILE A 76 -9.35 8.50 6.11
N GLY A 77 -8.48 8.70 7.07
CA GLY A 77 -7.07 8.35 6.91
C GLY A 77 -6.32 8.22 8.23
N LYS A 78 -5.18 7.55 8.16
CA LYS A 78 -4.19 7.46 9.22
C LYS A 78 -2.92 8.20 8.82
N PHE A 79 -2.25 8.81 9.78
CA PHE A 79 -0.96 9.44 9.55
C PHE A 79 -0.04 9.33 10.76
N ASN A 80 1.26 9.37 10.50
CA ASN A 80 2.26 9.67 11.50
C ASN A 80 3.02 10.95 11.11
N ARG A 81 3.56 11.63 12.12
CA ARG A 81 4.36 12.83 11.95
C ARG A 81 5.62 12.69 12.78
N TRP A 82 6.76 12.72 12.12
CA TRP A 82 8.05 12.56 12.76
C TRP A 82 8.89 13.82 12.53
N GLU A 83 9.77 14.10 13.48
CA GLU A 83 10.81 15.11 13.37
C GLU A 83 12.15 14.41 13.19
N ILE A 84 12.87 14.82 12.17
CA ILE A 84 14.09 14.18 11.70
C ILE A 84 15.24 15.15 11.88
N LYS A 85 16.33 14.68 12.51
CA LYS A 85 17.58 15.42 12.59
C LYS A 85 18.23 15.48 11.21
N SER A 86 18.53 16.69 10.74
CA SER A 86 19.13 16.93 9.43
C SER A 86 20.51 16.26 9.26
N GLY A 87 20.95 16.15 8.01
CA GLY A 87 22.19 15.48 7.64
C GLY A 87 22.01 13.97 7.50
N ARG A 88 20.82 13.50 7.08
CA ARG A 88 20.58 12.08 6.79
C ARG A 88 21.09 11.74 5.39
N ASN A 89 21.73 10.58 5.27
CA ASN A 89 22.04 10.04 3.95
C ASN A 89 20.81 9.36 3.32
N ARG A 90 20.92 8.95 2.06
CA ARG A 90 19.81 8.31 1.34
C ARG A 90 19.31 7.02 1.99
N ASP A 91 20.19 6.23 2.59
CA ASP A 91 19.83 4.94 3.17
C ASP A 91 19.09 5.12 4.50
N ASP A 92 19.51 6.08 5.32
CA ASP A 92 18.77 6.54 6.51
C ASP A 92 17.36 6.99 6.12
N ILE A 93 17.25 7.88 5.12
CA ILE A 93 15.95 8.39 4.65
C ILE A 93 15.05 7.25 4.18
N ASN A 94 15.55 6.35 3.34
CA ASN A 94 14.76 5.20 2.87
C ASN A 94 14.32 4.31 4.04
N SER A 95 15.19 4.07 5.02
CA SER A 95 14.90 3.25 6.19
C SER A 95 13.84 3.89 7.08
N ILE A 96 13.90 5.21 7.29
CA ILE A 96 12.91 5.97 8.06
C ILE A 96 11.57 5.96 7.34
N MET A 97 11.55 6.24 6.03
CA MET A 97 10.33 6.18 5.21
C MET A 97 9.66 4.80 5.27
N LEU A 98 10.46 3.71 5.20
CA LEU A 98 9.94 2.36 5.32
C LEU A 98 9.32 2.11 6.70
N ALA A 99 9.96 2.58 7.77
CA ALA A 99 9.41 2.46 9.12
C ALA A 99 8.10 3.25 9.28
N MET A 100 8.00 4.44 8.67
CA MET A 100 6.76 5.23 8.67
C MET A 100 5.62 4.49 7.96
N LEU A 101 5.87 3.87 6.80
CA LEU A 101 4.90 3.04 6.08
C LEU A 101 4.49 1.82 6.91
N MET A 102 5.47 1.05 7.41
CA MET A 102 5.20 -0.19 8.14
C MET A 102 4.47 0.05 9.47
N ASN A 103 4.56 1.27 10.02
CA ASN A 103 3.80 1.69 11.17
C ASN A 103 2.33 2.04 10.82
N ILE A 104 2.10 2.73 9.70
CA ILE A 104 0.76 3.26 9.34
C ILE A 104 -0.11 2.29 8.56
N ALA A 105 0.44 1.55 7.59
CA ALA A 105 -0.37 0.70 6.72
C ALA A 105 -1.22 -0.33 7.48
N PRO A 106 -0.68 -1.08 8.46
CA PRO A 106 -1.51 -2.00 9.25
C PRO A 106 -2.59 -1.29 10.10
N ARG A 107 -2.35 -0.03 10.52
CA ARG A 107 -3.31 0.75 11.31
C ARG A 107 -4.45 1.28 10.45
N PHE A 108 -4.13 1.66 9.21
CA PHE A 108 -5.12 2.06 8.22
C PHE A 108 -6.03 0.90 7.83
N GLU A 109 -5.44 -0.27 7.54
CA GLU A 109 -6.17 -1.50 7.25
C GLU A 109 -7.09 -1.91 8.41
N LYS A 110 -6.59 -1.79 9.65
CA LYS A 110 -7.40 -2.01 10.85
C LYS A 110 -8.55 -1.01 10.95
N GLN A 111 -8.32 0.28 10.67
CA GLN A 111 -9.38 1.29 10.68
C GLN A 111 -10.47 0.97 9.65
N GLN A 112 -10.10 0.50 8.45
CA GLN A 112 -11.07 0.08 7.45
C GLN A 112 -11.86 -1.16 7.90
N TYR A 113 -11.17 -2.14 8.51
CA TYR A 113 -11.82 -3.31 9.09
C TYR A 113 -12.82 -2.92 10.19
N ASP A 114 -12.41 -2.10 11.15
CA ASP A 114 -13.23 -1.71 12.30
C ASP A 114 -14.46 -0.88 11.89
N LEU A 115 -14.32 0.02 10.91
CA LEU A 115 -15.40 0.93 10.49
C LEU A 115 -16.37 0.31 9.47
N PHE A 116 -15.91 -0.66 8.68
CA PHE A 116 -16.66 -1.17 7.54
C PHE A 116 -16.87 -2.68 7.52
N SER A 117 -16.41 -3.44 8.53
CA SER A 117 -16.62 -4.89 8.62
C SER A 117 -18.09 -5.33 8.47
N TRP A 118 -19.05 -4.51 8.91
CA TRP A 118 -20.48 -4.79 8.83
C TRP A 118 -21.09 -4.61 7.42
N TYR A 119 -20.37 -3.96 6.50
CA TYR A 119 -20.84 -3.63 5.15
C TYR A 119 -19.92 -4.16 4.05
N THR A 120 -18.62 -4.33 4.34
CA THR A 120 -17.58 -4.76 3.40
C THR A 120 -16.46 -5.52 4.11
N ASP A 121 -15.94 -6.55 3.47
CA ASP A 121 -14.71 -7.26 3.81
C ASP A 121 -13.40 -6.47 3.47
N SER A 122 -13.42 -5.14 3.63
CA SER A 122 -12.46 -4.23 2.97
C SER A 122 -11.13 -3.99 3.69
N GLY A 123 -10.97 -4.43 4.94
CA GLY A 123 -9.72 -4.24 5.69
C GLY A 123 -8.90 -5.52 5.74
N PHE A 124 -7.58 -5.36 5.68
CA PHE A 124 -6.59 -6.45 5.62
C PHE A 124 -6.84 -7.41 4.45
N SER A 125 -7.27 -6.92 3.29
CA SER A 125 -7.36 -7.78 2.10
C SER A 125 -5.99 -8.37 1.80
N GLY A 126 -5.97 -9.57 1.21
CA GLY A 126 -4.75 -10.36 1.08
C GLY A 126 -3.59 -9.65 0.38
N GLU A 127 -3.92 -8.71 -0.50
CA GLU A 127 -3.02 -7.94 -1.34
C GLU A 127 -2.55 -6.61 -0.76
N ASP A 128 -3.28 -5.99 0.18
CA ASP A 128 -3.15 -4.55 0.47
C ASP A 128 -1.73 -4.17 0.95
N LEU A 129 -1.29 -4.77 2.07
CA LEU A 129 0.02 -4.45 2.66
C LEU A 129 1.20 -4.81 1.73
N VAL A 130 1.08 -5.90 0.98
CA VAL A 130 2.12 -6.32 0.02
C VAL A 130 2.18 -5.35 -1.15
N SER A 131 1.04 -4.82 -1.58
CA SER A 131 0.92 -3.82 -2.64
C SER A 131 1.50 -2.48 -2.21
N ASP A 132 1.22 -2.03 -0.99
CA ASP A 132 1.85 -0.83 -0.40
C ASP A 132 3.38 -0.97 -0.37
N LEU A 133 3.88 -2.12 0.07
CA LEU A 133 5.33 -2.38 0.10
C LEU A 133 5.94 -2.41 -1.31
N LEU A 134 5.23 -2.96 -2.31
CA LEU A 134 5.69 -2.87 -3.69
C LEU A 134 5.72 -1.42 -4.18
N GLY A 135 4.70 -0.63 -3.84
CA GLY A 135 4.63 0.81 -4.12
C GLY A 135 5.83 1.56 -3.56
N PHE A 136 6.23 1.26 -2.32
CA PHE A 136 7.44 1.80 -1.71
C PHE A 136 8.69 1.54 -2.57
N TYR A 137 8.92 0.29 -2.97
CA TYR A 137 10.09 -0.03 -3.78
C TYR A 137 10.05 0.61 -5.18
N ARG A 138 8.87 0.68 -5.82
CA ARG A 138 8.68 1.37 -7.10
C ARG A 138 8.98 2.87 -7.00
N ALA A 139 8.64 3.51 -5.88
CA ALA A 139 8.95 4.92 -5.63
C ALA A 139 10.46 5.17 -5.39
N LEU A 140 11.15 4.22 -4.74
CA LEU A 140 12.59 4.34 -4.49
C LEU A 140 13.44 4.10 -5.75
N ILE A 141 13.06 3.12 -6.56
CA ILE A 141 13.72 2.73 -7.79
C ILE A 141 12.67 2.67 -8.91
N PRO A 142 12.39 3.79 -9.60
CA PRO A 142 11.49 3.79 -10.74
C PRO A 142 11.99 2.85 -11.84
N GLY A 143 11.09 2.07 -12.43
CA GLY A 143 11.44 1.11 -13.46
C GLY A 143 10.31 0.11 -13.73
N GLN A 144 10.62 -0.87 -14.57
CA GLN A 144 9.75 -2.01 -14.82
C GLN A 144 9.97 -3.07 -13.74
N TYR A 145 8.89 -3.67 -13.26
CA TYR A 145 8.88 -4.67 -12.20
C TYR A 145 8.24 -5.99 -12.63
N SER A 146 7.55 -6.02 -13.77
CA SER A 146 6.95 -7.24 -14.32
C SER A 146 7.93 -8.43 -14.36
N TYR A 147 9.17 -8.22 -14.82
CA TYR A 147 10.20 -9.27 -14.84
C TYR A 147 10.62 -9.77 -13.45
N ARG A 148 10.41 -8.98 -12.40
CA ARG A 148 10.76 -9.31 -11.00
C ARG A 148 9.64 -9.99 -10.24
N VAL A 149 8.40 -9.85 -10.68
CA VAL A 149 7.22 -10.40 -9.97
C VAL A 149 6.45 -11.45 -10.76
N ARG A 150 6.67 -11.51 -12.08
CA ARG A 150 6.08 -12.47 -13.03
C ARG A 150 4.54 -12.41 -13.00
N PRO A 151 3.94 -11.34 -13.51
CA PRO A 151 2.49 -11.24 -13.61
C PRO A 151 1.96 -12.29 -14.61
N VAL A 152 0.82 -12.90 -14.29
CA VAL A 152 0.21 -13.95 -15.13
C VAL A 152 -0.86 -13.37 -16.06
N SER A 153 -1.26 -14.14 -17.08
CA SER A 153 -2.37 -13.73 -17.96
C SER A 153 -3.68 -13.56 -17.19
N ARG A 154 -4.59 -12.76 -17.74
CA ARG A 154 -5.91 -12.54 -17.11
C ARG A 154 -6.66 -13.85 -16.88
N ASP A 155 -6.61 -14.79 -17.81
CA ASP A 155 -7.28 -16.08 -17.67
C ASP A 155 -6.69 -16.90 -16.52
N ALA A 156 -5.36 -16.89 -16.36
CA ALA A 156 -4.71 -17.57 -15.24
C ALA A 156 -5.04 -16.94 -13.88
N ALA A 157 -5.19 -15.62 -13.83
CA ALA A 157 -5.66 -14.90 -12.65
C ALA A 157 -7.13 -15.22 -12.35
N LEU A 158 -8.00 -15.22 -13.37
CA LEU A 158 -9.42 -15.56 -13.22
C LEU A 158 -9.63 -16.99 -12.72
N ARG A 159 -8.86 -17.95 -13.21
CA ARG A 159 -8.92 -19.34 -12.70
C ARG A 159 -8.64 -19.41 -11.21
N ARG A 160 -7.63 -18.68 -10.72
CA ARG A 160 -7.33 -18.60 -9.28
C ARG A 160 -8.48 -17.95 -8.52
N TRP A 161 -9.00 -16.84 -9.02
CA TRP A 161 -10.13 -16.17 -8.41
C TRP A 161 -11.35 -17.09 -8.30
N ASP A 162 -11.70 -17.79 -9.38
CA ASP A 162 -12.89 -18.64 -9.44
C ASP A 162 -12.74 -19.90 -8.57
N PHE A 163 -11.51 -20.36 -8.32
CA PHE A 163 -11.22 -21.52 -7.47
C PHE A 163 -11.09 -21.18 -5.98
N TYR A 164 -10.33 -20.13 -5.64
CA TYR A 164 -10.03 -19.75 -4.25
C TYR A 164 -10.99 -18.72 -3.68
N GLY A 165 -11.82 -18.09 -4.52
CA GLY A 165 -12.73 -17.01 -4.13
C GLY A 165 -12.09 -15.63 -4.16
N ALA A 166 -12.87 -14.64 -3.70
CA ALA A 166 -12.47 -13.25 -3.69
C ALA A 166 -11.30 -13.01 -2.72
N ILE A 167 -10.32 -12.21 -3.15
CA ILE A 167 -9.11 -11.92 -2.34
C ILE A 167 -9.43 -11.23 -1.01
N GLY A 168 -10.52 -10.45 -0.94
CA GLY A 168 -11.00 -9.83 0.29
C GLY A 168 -11.19 -10.81 1.45
N SER A 169 -11.60 -12.05 1.14
CA SER A 169 -11.86 -13.10 2.13
C SER A 169 -10.59 -13.81 2.62
N HIS A 170 -9.42 -13.50 2.04
CA HIS A 170 -8.12 -14.01 2.47
C HIS A 170 -7.35 -12.92 3.19
N LYS A 171 -7.39 -12.93 4.53
CA LYS A 171 -6.80 -11.84 5.31
C LYS A 171 -5.29 -11.92 5.43
N ASN A 172 -4.62 -10.80 5.20
CA ASN A 172 -3.18 -10.66 5.38
C ASN A 172 -2.84 -9.48 6.29
N GLN A 173 -2.38 -9.78 7.51
CA GLN A 173 -1.98 -8.76 8.49
C GLN A 173 -0.48 -8.43 8.42
N GLY A 174 0.24 -8.97 7.44
CA GLY A 174 1.67 -8.73 7.28
C GLY A 174 2.04 -8.38 5.84
N PHE A 175 3.31 -8.03 5.67
CA PHE A 175 3.88 -7.65 4.37
C PHE A 175 4.34 -8.85 3.54
N ARG A 176 4.07 -10.08 3.97
CA ARG A 176 4.45 -11.28 3.22
C ARG A 176 3.32 -11.69 2.28
N PRO A 177 3.62 -12.04 1.02
CA PRO A 177 2.60 -12.41 0.05
C PRO A 177 1.89 -13.72 0.39
N ILE A 178 0.59 -13.77 0.11
CA ILE A 178 -0.18 -15.01 0.01
C ILE A 178 -0.13 -15.49 -1.44
N ILE A 179 0.44 -16.67 -1.68
CA ILE A 179 0.49 -17.29 -3.00
C ILE A 179 -0.67 -18.26 -3.17
N PHE A 180 -1.32 -18.17 -4.33
CA PHE A 180 -2.44 -19.01 -4.76
C PHE A 180 -1.99 -19.91 -5.91
N PRO A 181 -1.66 -21.19 -5.64
CA PRO A 181 -1.23 -22.16 -6.64
C PRO A 181 -2.16 -22.23 -7.86
N ASP A 182 -1.66 -22.47 -9.08
CA ASP A 182 -2.56 -22.62 -10.24
C ASP A 182 -3.46 -23.86 -10.06
N PRO A 183 -4.80 -23.72 -10.07
CA PRO A 183 -5.69 -24.87 -9.94
C PRO A 183 -5.55 -25.91 -11.07
N GLN A 184 -4.96 -25.54 -12.21
CA GLN A 184 -4.71 -26.46 -13.32
C GLN A 184 -3.40 -27.25 -13.19
N ASP A 185 -2.51 -26.89 -12.26
CA ASP A 185 -1.27 -27.62 -12.04
C ASP A 185 -1.54 -28.87 -11.19
N ALA A 186 -1.55 -30.04 -11.81
CA ALA A 186 -1.83 -31.31 -11.14
C ALA A 186 -0.70 -31.77 -10.18
N CYS A 187 0.48 -31.15 -10.24
CA CYS A 187 1.65 -31.58 -9.47
C CYS A 187 1.79 -30.88 -8.11
N ILE A 188 0.90 -29.93 -7.79
CA ILE A 188 1.01 -29.10 -6.59
C ILE A 188 -0.24 -29.20 -5.72
N ARG A 189 -0.06 -28.97 -4.42
CA ARG A 189 -1.19 -28.83 -3.49
C ARG A 189 -1.83 -27.46 -3.69
N HIS A 190 -3.11 -27.44 -4.03
CA HIS A 190 -3.91 -26.21 -4.23
C HIS A 190 -4.37 -25.59 -2.90
N THR A 191 -3.41 -25.29 -2.01
CA THR A 191 -3.68 -24.60 -0.74
C THR A 191 -2.91 -23.29 -0.73
N PRO A 192 -3.56 -22.14 -0.51
CA PRO A 192 -2.86 -20.87 -0.39
C PRO A 192 -1.83 -20.88 0.74
N TYR A 193 -0.70 -20.21 0.56
CA TYR A 193 0.38 -20.21 1.54
C TYR A 193 1.13 -18.87 1.58
N ILE A 194 1.74 -18.56 2.73
CA ILE A 194 2.58 -17.39 2.91
C ILE A 194 3.97 -17.67 2.32
N ALA A 195 4.43 -16.82 1.41
CA ALA A 195 5.77 -16.88 0.84
C ALA A 195 6.70 -15.80 1.41
N ASN A 196 8.00 -15.97 1.21
CA ASN A 196 8.98 -14.93 1.53
C ASN A 196 8.95 -13.83 0.46
N LEU A 197 9.27 -12.61 0.87
CA LEU A 197 9.43 -11.50 -0.05
C LEU A 197 10.60 -11.75 -1.02
N PRO A 198 10.47 -11.34 -2.29
CA PRO A 198 11.59 -11.40 -3.23
C PRO A 198 12.72 -10.48 -2.75
N HIS A 199 13.97 -10.84 -3.06
CA HIS A 199 15.16 -10.17 -2.53
C HIS A 199 15.14 -8.64 -2.74
N PHE A 200 14.66 -8.17 -3.89
CA PHE A 200 14.57 -6.74 -4.19
C PHE A 200 13.63 -5.96 -3.25
N MET A 201 12.74 -6.65 -2.53
CA MET A 201 11.84 -6.07 -1.54
C MET A 201 12.35 -6.24 -0.09
N THR A 202 13.63 -6.56 0.09
CA THR A 202 14.21 -6.81 1.43
C THR A 202 15.52 -6.05 1.70
N TRP A 203 16.04 -5.32 0.72
CA TRP A 203 17.32 -4.61 0.83
C TRP A 203 17.27 -3.37 1.73
N VAL A 204 16.10 -2.72 1.85
CA VAL A 204 15.89 -1.64 2.83
C VAL A 204 15.36 -2.26 4.13
N ARG A 205 15.96 -1.90 5.25
CA ARG A 205 15.49 -2.29 6.58
C ARG A 205 14.74 -1.11 7.20
N PRO A 206 13.60 -1.32 7.87
CA PRO A 206 12.92 -0.24 8.56
C PRO A 206 13.82 0.32 9.66
N TRP A 207 13.84 1.64 9.79
CA TRP A 207 14.53 2.33 10.88
C TRP A 207 14.09 1.78 12.24
N ASN A 208 15.07 1.56 13.12
CA ASN A 208 14.85 0.94 14.43
C ASN A 208 15.53 1.69 15.60
N ASP A 209 16.28 2.76 15.33
CA ASP A 209 16.95 3.54 16.38
C ASP A 209 16.14 4.79 16.73
N PHE A 210 15.21 4.63 17.67
CA PHE A 210 14.40 5.73 18.21
C PHE A 210 15.02 6.37 19.46
N THR A 211 16.27 6.04 19.79
CA THR A 211 16.93 6.45 21.04
C THR A 211 18.06 7.47 20.83
N SER A 212 18.66 7.50 19.64
CA SER A 212 19.75 8.44 19.31
C SER A 212 19.31 9.90 19.12
N GLY A 213 18.01 10.17 19.11
CA GLY A 213 17.46 11.49 18.79
C GLY A 213 17.55 11.86 17.31
N VAL A 214 17.87 10.90 16.42
CA VAL A 214 17.80 11.10 14.96
C VAL A 214 16.35 11.21 14.49
N VAL A 215 15.47 10.38 15.05
CA VAL A 215 14.03 10.40 14.80
C VAL A 215 13.31 10.65 16.11
N ASN A 216 12.46 11.66 16.12
CA ASN A 216 11.55 11.96 17.22
C ASN A 216 10.10 11.84 16.74
N ILE A 217 9.31 11.00 17.38
CA ILE A 217 7.92 10.74 16.98
C ILE A 217 7.02 11.81 17.60
N LEU A 218 6.46 12.69 16.78
CA LEU A 218 5.53 13.73 17.24
C LEU A 218 4.08 13.22 17.29
N THR A 219 3.71 12.36 16.34
CA THR A 219 2.40 11.71 16.29
C THR A 219 2.58 10.35 15.64
N ASP A 220 2.15 9.29 16.31
CA ASP A 220 2.34 7.92 15.80
C ASP A 220 1.07 7.36 15.13
N ASP A 221 -0.13 7.72 15.61
CA ASP A 221 -1.43 7.22 15.10
C ASP A 221 -2.47 8.34 14.98
N GLY A 222 -2.18 9.33 14.14
CA GLY A 222 -3.11 10.41 13.85
C GLY A 222 -4.26 9.94 12.95
N THR A 223 -5.45 10.51 13.12
CA THR A 223 -6.62 10.22 12.28
C THR A 223 -7.11 11.47 11.58
N THR A 224 -7.38 11.38 10.27
CA THR A 224 -7.99 12.46 9.48
C THR A 224 -9.43 12.12 9.10
N LEU A 225 -10.31 13.12 9.15
CA LEU A 225 -11.69 13.05 8.66
C LEU A 225 -11.94 14.22 7.70
N GLU A 226 -12.27 13.93 6.46
CA GLU A 226 -12.64 14.93 5.44
C GLU A 226 -14.12 14.79 5.08
N PHE A 227 -14.87 15.90 5.11
CA PHE A 227 -16.26 15.95 4.67
C PHE A 227 -16.41 16.99 3.55
N ASN A 228 -16.64 16.54 2.31
CA ASN A 228 -16.92 17.44 1.20
C ASN A 228 -18.42 17.45 0.86
N LYS A 229 -19.06 18.60 1.08
CA LYS A 229 -20.44 18.87 0.64
C LYS A 229 -20.42 19.07 -0.88
N THR A 230 -21.08 18.19 -1.62
CA THR A 230 -21.38 18.38 -3.03
C THR A 230 -22.19 19.67 -3.17
N LYS A 231 -21.61 20.71 -3.76
CA LYS A 231 -22.35 21.95 -4.11
C LYS A 231 -23.40 21.59 -5.16
N GLY A 232 -24.63 21.35 -4.70
CA GLY A 232 -25.81 21.22 -5.54
C GLY A 232 -26.67 22.48 -5.45
N GLY A 233 -26.96 23.10 -6.60
CA GLY A 233 -28.09 24.03 -6.76
C GLY A 233 -27.71 25.45 -7.13
N ARG A 234 -27.73 25.76 -8.43
CA ARG A 234 -27.90 27.12 -8.95
C ARG A 234 -29.14 27.75 -8.31
N ILE A 235 -28.97 28.90 -7.65
CA ILE A 235 -30.07 29.85 -7.46
C ILE A 235 -30.35 30.44 -8.84
N ARG A 236 -31.53 30.15 -9.41
CA ARG A 236 -32.08 30.96 -10.50
C ARG A 236 -32.80 32.13 -9.84
N ALA A 237 -32.40 33.33 -10.24
CA ALA A 237 -33.20 34.55 -10.07
C ALA A 237 -34.45 34.47 -10.96
#